data_AF-A0A1V2B2E8-F1
#
_entry.id   AF-A0A1V2B2E8-F1
#
_cell.length_a   1.000
_cell.length_b   1.000
_cell.length_c   1.000
_cell.angle_alpha   90.00
_cell.angle_beta   90.00
_cell.angle_gamma   90.00
#
_symmetry.space_group_name_H-M   'P 1'
#
loop_
_entity.id
_entity.type
_entity.pdbx_description
1 polymer ?
#
loop_
_entity_poly.entity_id
_entity_poly.type
_entity_poly.pdbx_seq_one_letter_code
_entity_poly.pdbx_strand_id
1 'polypeptide(L)'
;ATYTPATLTADTVWFRRIVTSGSCSNTISNVVKLRRITTSPVVVSVPASVTTNCVAGKDYTTLFGTPVFSHQPFSNEALTVTYTDNTQTPDACTTLIMRTWTAVDRCGLTTSAQQTITVVDTTAPKFTTAAPANVTASCDNVPAAVNLTATDDCSGTLTITP
;
A
#
# COMPACT_ATOMS: atom_id res chain seq x y z
N ALA A 1 -53.92 -1.56 -2.76
CA ALA A 1 -53.27 -1.54 -1.44
C ALA A 1 -51.76 -1.38 -1.64
N THR A 2 -51.13 -0.40 -0.99
CA THR A 2 -49.68 -0.22 -0.99
C THR A 2 -49.07 -1.09 0.11
N TYR A 3 -48.15 -1.99 -0.25
CA TYR A 3 -47.39 -2.80 0.70
C TYR A 3 -46.01 -2.18 0.89
N THR A 4 -45.67 -1.84 2.13
CA THR A 4 -44.31 -1.41 2.52
C THR A 4 -43.67 -2.57 3.30
N PRO A 5 -42.58 -3.18 2.79
CA PRO A 5 -41.88 -4.23 3.52
C PRO A 5 -41.35 -3.72 4.86
N ALA A 6 -41.37 -4.57 5.89
CA ALA A 6 -40.70 -4.27 7.15
C ALA A 6 -39.18 -4.20 6.96
N THR A 7 -38.49 -3.52 7.88
CA THR A 7 -37.03 -3.50 7.95
C THR A 7 -36.48 -4.93 8.01
N LEU A 8 -35.42 -5.19 7.25
CA LEU A 8 -34.80 -6.52 7.23
C LEU A 8 -34.14 -6.82 8.58
N THR A 9 -34.55 -7.90 9.24
CA THR A 9 -34.02 -8.36 10.53
C THR A 9 -32.89 -9.38 10.40
N ALA A 10 -32.57 -9.80 9.17
CA ALA A 10 -31.53 -10.78 8.88
C ALA A 10 -30.77 -10.43 7.59
N ASP A 11 -29.54 -10.91 7.48
CA ASP A 11 -28.65 -10.65 6.33
C ASP A 11 -29.08 -11.39 5.06
N THR A 12 -29.91 -12.43 5.19
CA THR A 12 -30.57 -13.10 4.07
C THR A 12 -32.04 -13.26 4.38
N VAL A 13 -32.88 -12.76 3.49
CA VAL A 13 -34.34 -12.78 3.58
C VAL A 13 -34.93 -13.20 2.24
N TRP A 14 -36.09 -13.83 2.27
CA TRP A 14 -36.78 -14.34 1.09
C TRP A 14 -38.20 -13.81 1.07
N PHE A 15 -38.65 -13.30 -0.08
CA PHE A 15 -40.00 -12.78 -0.25
C PHE A 15 -40.69 -13.44 -1.43
N ARG A 16 -42.01 -13.62 -1.31
CA ARG A 16 -42.91 -13.94 -2.42
C ARG A 16 -44.21 -13.15 -2.24
N ARG A 17 -44.88 -12.87 -3.34
CA ARG A 17 -46.18 -12.18 -3.35
C ARG A 17 -47.29 -13.21 -3.48
N ILE A 18 -48.41 -12.96 -2.80
CA ILE A 18 -49.62 -13.76 -2.89
C ILE A 18 -50.74 -12.80 -3.29
N VAL A 19 -51.47 -13.15 -4.34
CA VAL A 19 -52.67 -12.42 -4.77
C VAL A 19 -53.86 -13.35 -4.62
N THR A 20 -54.91 -12.86 -3.98
CA THR A 20 -56.17 -13.56 -3.78
C THR A 20 -57.31 -12.68 -4.25
N SER A 21 -58.21 -13.21 -5.09
CA SER A 21 -59.41 -12.48 -5.54
C SER A 21 -60.65 -13.38 -5.47
N GLY A 22 -61.71 -12.90 -4.81
CA GLY A 22 -63.15 -13.17 -5.03
C GLY A 22 -63.71 -14.60 -5.06
N SER A 23 -62.91 -15.64 -5.32
CA SER A 23 -63.32 -17.05 -5.43
C SER A 23 -62.08 -17.94 -5.23
N CYS A 24 -61.52 -17.90 -4.03
CA CYS A 24 -60.58 -18.85 -3.39
C CYS A 24 -59.48 -19.54 -4.22
N SER A 25 -58.89 -18.88 -5.23
CA SER A 25 -57.64 -19.33 -5.83
C SER A 25 -56.54 -18.29 -5.60
N ASN A 26 -55.44 -18.73 -5.00
CA ASN A 26 -54.26 -17.89 -4.77
C ASN A 26 -53.31 -18.02 -5.96
N THR A 27 -52.85 -16.89 -6.50
CA THR A 27 -51.69 -16.88 -7.38
C THR A 27 -50.47 -16.46 -6.56
N ILE A 28 -49.40 -17.25 -6.64
CA ILE A 28 -48.14 -16.98 -5.94
C ILE A 28 -47.05 -16.59 -6.94
N SER A 29 -46.21 -15.63 -6.57
CA SER A 29 -45.01 -15.31 -7.36
C SER A 29 -43.88 -16.30 -7.10
N ASN A 30 -42.83 -16.24 -7.93
CA ASN A 30 -41.52 -16.79 -7.59
C ASN A 30 -40.97 -16.15 -6.29
N VAL A 31 -40.06 -16.86 -5.64
CA VAL A 31 -39.35 -16.35 -4.47
C VAL A 31 -38.18 -15.48 -4.92
N VAL A 32 -37.99 -14.34 -4.27
CA VAL A 32 -36.86 -13.43 -4.45
C VAL A 32 -35.99 -13.46 -3.20
N LYS A 33 -34.68 -13.69 -3.38
CA LYS A 33 -33.68 -13.58 -2.31
C LYS A 33 -33.17 -12.15 -2.23
N LEU A 34 -33.19 -11.57 -1.05
CA LEU A 34 -32.49 -10.33 -0.76
C LEU A 34 -31.37 -10.62 0.25
N ARG A 35 -30.18 -10.10 -0.03
CA ARG A 35 -29.00 -10.28 0.81
C ARG A 35 -28.41 -8.93 1.17
N ARG A 36 -28.27 -8.63 2.46
CA ARG A 36 -27.62 -7.43 2.96
C ARG A 36 -26.13 -7.70 3.11
N ILE A 37 -25.29 -6.77 2.66
CA ILE A 37 -23.85 -6.80 2.90
C ILE A 37 -23.59 -6.14 4.24
N THR A 38 -23.07 -6.90 5.19
CA THR A 38 -22.82 -6.47 6.58
C THR A 38 -21.43 -6.86 7.08
N THR A 39 -20.73 -7.72 6.34
CA THR A 39 -19.38 -8.17 6.70
C THR A 39 -18.36 -7.42 5.87
N SER A 40 -17.28 -6.96 6.48
CA SER A 40 -16.17 -6.40 5.72
C SER A 40 -15.50 -7.44 4.82
N PRO A 41 -14.84 -7.02 3.73
CA PRO A 41 -13.90 -7.88 3.03
C PRO A 41 -12.80 -8.38 3.99
N VAL A 42 -12.14 -9.47 3.62
CA VAL A 42 -11.05 -10.09 4.39
C VAL A 42 -9.77 -10.13 3.58
N VAL A 43 -8.63 -10.02 4.28
CA VAL A 43 -7.31 -10.24 3.71
C VAL A 43 -7.06 -11.75 3.61
N VAL A 44 -6.80 -12.24 2.40
CA VAL A 44 -6.46 -13.65 2.14
C VAL A 44 -4.96 -13.86 2.22
N SER A 45 -4.19 -12.97 1.60
CA SER A 45 -2.73 -13.01 1.66
C SER A 45 -2.11 -11.63 1.53
N VAL A 46 -1.01 -11.44 2.24
CA VAL A 46 -0.18 -10.25 2.17
C VAL A 46 1.17 -10.65 1.59
N PRO A 47 1.74 -9.90 0.63
CA PRO A 47 3.10 -10.14 0.18
C PRO A 47 4.09 -9.99 1.34
N ALA A 48 5.10 -10.84 1.38
CA ALA A 48 6.13 -10.76 2.41
C ALA A 48 6.94 -9.46 2.28
N SER A 49 7.46 -8.95 3.40
CA SER A 49 8.40 -7.83 3.39
C SER A 49 9.66 -8.18 2.59
N VAL A 50 10.24 -7.17 1.94
CA VAL A 50 11.44 -7.33 1.11
C VAL A 50 12.55 -6.48 1.68
N THR A 51 13.75 -7.06 1.83
CA THR A 51 14.96 -6.30 2.15
C THR A 51 15.88 -6.32 0.93
N THR A 52 16.41 -5.17 0.54
CA THR A 52 17.31 -5.05 -0.61
C THR A 52 18.42 -4.05 -0.31
N ASN A 53 19.59 -4.27 -0.90
CA ASN A 53 20.63 -3.25 -0.88
C ASN A 53 20.20 -2.07 -1.75
N CYS A 54 20.65 -0.91 -1.34
CA CYS A 54 20.50 0.31 -2.09
C CYS A 54 21.31 0.26 -3.40
N VAL A 55 20.71 0.81 -4.46
CA VAL A 55 21.27 0.92 -5.81
C VAL A 55 20.83 2.24 -6.40
N ALA A 56 21.78 3.02 -6.92
CA ALA A 56 21.51 4.31 -7.53
C ALA A 56 20.46 4.22 -8.65
N GLY A 57 19.45 5.09 -8.59
CA GLY A 57 18.40 5.20 -9.61
C GLY A 57 17.40 4.03 -9.66
N LYS A 58 17.47 3.07 -8.73
CA LYS A 58 16.52 1.96 -8.67
C LYS A 58 15.17 2.43 -8.17
N ASP A 59 14.11 2.09 -8.90
CA ASP A 59 12.74 2.24 -8.43
C ASP A 59 12.37 1.06 -7.52
N TYR A 60 12.30 1.31 -6.21
CA TYR A 60 11.94 0.28 -5.23
C TYR A 60 10.43 0.01 -5.19
N THR A 61 9.59 0.85 -5.80
CA THR A 61 8.13 0.65 -5.80
C THR A 61 7.70 -0.56 -6.62
N THR A 62 8.58 -1.06 -7.50
CA THR A 62 8.37 -2.29 -8.27
C THR A 62 8.54 -3.56 -7.43
N LEU A 63 9.07 -3.45 -6.20
CA LEU A 63 9.26 -4.58 -5.29
C LEU A 63 7.99 -4.91 -4.49
N PHE A 64 6.97 -4.07 -4.55
CA PHE A 64 5.68 -4.37 -3.93
C PHE A 64 4.99 -5.53 -4.66
N GLY A 65 4.51 -6.50 -3.88
CA GLY A 65 3.65 -7.56 -4.38
C GLY A 65 2.20 -7.10 -4.51
N THR A 66 1.33 -8.05 -4.88
CA THR A 66 -0.12 -7.82 -4.92
C THR A 66 -0.79 -8.59 -3.78
N PRO A 67 -1.46 -7.93 -2.83
CA PRO A 67 -2.26 -8.62 -1.83
C PRO A 67 -3.50 -9.26 -2.46
N VAL A 68 -4.03 -10.28 -1.79
CA VAL A 68 -5.28 -10.93 -2.19
C VAL A 68 -6.34 -10.63 -1.14
N PHE A 69 -7.47 -10.12 -1.59
CA PHE A 69 -8.65 -9.88 -0.76
C PHE A 69 -9.78 -10.81 -1.18
N SER A 70 -10.67 -11.11 -0.24
CA SER A 70 -11.87 -11.89 -0.49
C SER A 70 -13.05 -11.19 0.17
N HIS A 71 -14.22 -11.24 -0.45
CA HIS A 71 -15.46 -10.77 0.15
C HIS A 71 -16.44 -11.93 0.27
N GLN A 72 -16.02 -13.06 0.82
CA GLN A 72 -16.95 -14.16 1.05
C GLN A 72 -17.91 -13.80 2.18
N PRO A 73 -19.21 -14.10 2.05
CA PRO A 73 -19.87 -14.86 0.98
C PRO A 73 -20.42 -14.03 -0.21
N PHE A 74 -20.06 -12.75 -0.29
CA PHE A 74 -20.43 -11.76 -1.31
C PHE A 74 -19.42 -11.69 -2.47
N SER A 75 -18.94 -12.84 -2.96
CA SER A 75 -17.88 -12.90 -3.98
C SER A 75 -18.26 -12.34 -5.35
N ASN A 76 -19.55 -12.08 -5.57
CA ASN A 76 -20.05 -11.41 -6.76
C ASN A 76 -19.96 -9.87 -6.65
N GLU A 77 -19.57 -9.34 -5.50
CA GLU A 77 -19.40 -7.90 -5.28
C GLU A 77 -17.95 -7.50 -5.56
N ALA A 78 -17.79 -6.57 -6.49
CA ALA A 78 -16.47 -6.05 -6.83
C ALA A 78 -15.91 -5.24 -5.65
N LEU A 79 -14.63 -5.46 -5.36
CA LEU A 79 -13.85 -4.64 -4.43
C LEU A 79 -13.11 -3.57 -5.22
N THR A 80 -13.16 -2.34 -4.74
CA THR A 80 -12.23 -1.29 -5.18
C THR A 80 -11.01 -1.33 -4.28
N VAL A 81 -9.82 -1.47 -4.85
CA VAL A 81 -8.56 -1.50 -4.09
C VAL A 81 -7.75 -0.25 -4.40
N THR A 82 -7.43 0.51 -3.37
CA THR A 82 -6.52 1.67 -3.43
C THR A 82 -5.30 1.42 -2.57
N TYR A 83 -4.24 2.20 -2.75
CA TYR A 83 -3.06 2.13 -1.89
C TYR A 83 -2.52 3.52 -1.54
N THR A 84 -1.80 3.59 -0.44
CA THR A 84 -1.03 4.76 -0.01
C THR A 84 0.36 4.31 0.39
N ASP A 85 1.37 5.06 -0.04
CA ASP A 85 2.77 4.81 0.30
C ASP A 85 3.24 5.79 1.39
N ASN A 86 4.08 5.29 2.28
CA ASN A 86 4.75 6.07 3.31
C ASN A 86 6.22 5.67 3.38
N THR A 87 7.10 6.67 3.29
CA THR A 87 8.55 6.47 3.35
C THR A 87 9.11 7.02 4.65
N GLN A 88 9.94 6.25 5.33
CA GLN A 88 10.64 6.64 6.55
C GLN A 88 12.13 6.36 6.40
N THR A 89 12.96 7.26 6.90
CA THR A 89 14.42 7.13 6.94
C THR A 89 14.86 7.14 8.40
N PRO A 90 14.73 6.01 9.13
CA PRO A 90 15.08 5.96 10.55
C PRO A 90 16.54 6.32 10.84
N ASP A 91 17.43 6.06 9.88
CA ASP A 91 18.83 6.45 9.93
C ASP A 91 19.37 6.71 8.51
N ALA A 92 20.63 7.13 8.42
CA ALA A 92 21.27 7.48 7.15
C ALA A 92 21.46 6.28 6.20
N CYS A 93 21.46 5.06 6.72
CA CYS A 93 21.73 3.84 5.96
C CYS A 93 20.46 3.01 5.72
N THR A 94 19.30 3.43 6.22
CA THR A 94 18.08 2.63 6.16
C THR A 94 16.92 3.48 5.71
N THR A 95 16.23 3.03 4.65
CA THR A 95 14.96 3.57 4.20
C THR A 95 13.89 2.49 4.23
N LEU A 96 12.76 2.77 4.88
CA LEU A 96 11.57 1.92 4.91
C LEU A 96 10.51 2.52 3.99
N ILE A 97 10.03 1.74 3.03
CA ILE A 97 8.93 2.11 2.14
C ILE A 97 7.77 1.18 2.44
N MET A 98 6.71 1.70 3.03
CA MET A 98 5.52 0.95 3.42
C MET A 98 4.38 1.26 2.45
N ARG A 99 3.78 0.23 1.86
CA ARG A 99 2.54 0.36 1.09
C ARG A 99 1.40 -0.27 1.86
N THR A 100 0.35 0.52 2.09
CA THR A 100 -0.90 0.05 2.68
C THR A 100 -1.97 0.01 1.59
N TRP A 101 -2.53 -1.16 1.33
CA TRP A 101 -3.69 -1.33 0.45
C TRP A 101 -4.96 -1.33 1.27
N THR A 102 -6.01 -0.70 0.75
CA THR A 102 -7.36 -0.72 1.32
C THR A 102 -8.32 -1.23 0.27
N ALA A 103 -9.01 -2.32 0.58
CA ALA A 103 -10.10 -2.85 -0.22
C ALA A 103 -11.43 -2.37 0.37
N VAL A 104 -12.28 -1.76 -0.47
CA VAL A 104 -13.59 -1.25 -0.11
C VAL A 104 -14.67 -1.87 -0.98
N ASP A 105 -15.78 -2.28 -0.35
CA ASP A 105 -16.97 -2.73 -1.07
C ASP A 105 -17.93 -1.56 -1.39
N ARG A 106 -18.99 -1.82 -2.15
CA ARG A 106 -19.98 -0.79 -2.52
C ARG A 106 -20.78 -0.21 -1.34
N CYS A 107 -20.76 -0.88 -0.18
CA CYS A 107 -21.43 -0.46 1.04
C CYS A 107 -20.50 0.36 1.95
N GLY A 108 -19.24 0.55 1.56
CA GLY A 108 -18.24 1.28 2.33
C GLY A 108 -17.55 0.45 3.40
N LEU A 109 -17.73 -0.88 3.42
CA LEU A 109 -17.01 -1.76 4.34
C LEU A 109 -15.59 -2.00 3.82
N THR A 110 -14.62 -1.94 4.72
CA THR A 110 -13.21 -1.93 4.36
C THR A 110 -12.38 -2.97 5.09
N THR A 111 -11.24 -3.30 4.48
CA THR A 111 -10.12 -4.01 5.10
C THR A 111 -8.81 -3.52 4.50
N SER A 112 -7.70 -3.72 5.22
CA SER A 112 -6.39 -3.22 4.79
C SER A 112 -5.29 -4.26 4.98
N ALA A 113 -4.29 -4.22 4.10
CA ALA A 113 -3.07 -5.01 4.14
C ALA A 113 -1.85 -4.10 3.98
N GLN A 114 -0.70 -4.48 4.53
CA GLN A 114 0.53 -3.70 4.44
C GLN A 114 1.74 -4.57 4.12
N GLN A 115 2.62 -4.07 3.25
CA GLN A 115 3.95 -4.64 2.97
C GLN A 115 5.00 -3.56 3.20
N THR A 116 6.16 -3.97 3.71
CA THR A 116 7.32 -3.09 3.92
C THR A 116 8.46 -3.51 3.02
N ILE A 117 9.07 -2.54 2.34
CA ILE A 117 10.34 -2.66 1.64
C ILE A 117 11.41 -1.95 2.47
N THR A 118 12.44 -2.68 2.87
CA THR A 118 13.61 -2.16 3.60
C THR A 118 14.76 -2.03 2.63
N VAL A 119 15.19 -0.80 2.37
CA VAL A 119 16.38 -0.48 1.59
C VAL A 119 17.51 -0.19 2.57
N VAL A 120 18.59 -0.95 2.48
CA VAL A 120 19.76 -0.80 3.35
C VAL A 120 20.95 -0.36 2.51
N ASP A 121 21.68 0.63 2.99
CA ASP A 121 22.98 1.01 2.48
C ASP A 121 24.07 0.21 3.19
N THR A 122 24.82 -0.56 2.42
CA THR A 122 25.98 -1.31 2.90
C THR A 122 27.26 -0.95 2.16
N THR A 123 27.20 0.02 1.24
CA THR A 123 28.31 0.37 0.36
C THR A 123 28.95 1.66 0.82
N ALA A 124 30.27 1.66 1.01
CA ALA A 124 30.97 2.88 1.39
C ALA A 124 31.02 3.88 0.22
N PRO A 125 30.94 5.19 0.48
CA PRO A 125 31.11 6.21 -0.53
C PRO A 125 32.52 6.15 -1.14
N LYS A 126 32.62 6.53 -2.41
CA LYS A 126 33.89 6.57 -3.15
C LYS A 126 34.24 8.01 -3.53
N PHE A 127 35.44 8.46 -3.19
CA PHE A 127 35.95 9.75 -3.67
C PHE A 127 36.01 9.77 -5.20
N THR A 128 35.54 10.86 -5.78
CA THR A 128 35.60 11.14 -7.23
C THR A 128 36.69 12.14 -7.58
N THR A 129 37.19 12.91 -6.60
CA THR A 129 38.38 13.76 -6.72
C THR A 129 39.59 13.11 -6.07
N ALA A 130 40.76 13.28 -6.67
CA ALA A 130 42.01 12.84 -6.06
C ALA A 130 42.28 13.62 -4.76
N ALA A 131 42.94 12.98 -3.80
CA ALA A 131 43.41 13.65 -2.60
C ALA A 131 44.39 14.77 -2.97
N PRO A 132 44.37 15.93 -2.29
CA PRO A 132 45.32 17.00 -2.54
C PRO A 132 46.74 16.51 -2.22
N ALA A 133 47.72 16.96 -2.99
CA ALA A 133 49.12 16.65 -2.70
C ALA A 133 49.55 17.33 -1.39
N ASN A 134 50.51 16.72 -0.70
CA ASN A 134 51.14 17.35 0.46
C ASN A 134 51.84 18.66 0.02
N VAL A 135 51.63 19.73 0.78
CA VAL A 135 52.24 21.04 0.55
C VAL A 135 52.93 21.51 1.83
N THR A 136 54.16 22.02 1.70
CA THR A 136 54.83 22.75 2.78
C THR A 136 54.63 24.23 2.55
N ALA A 137 53.98 24.90 3.51
CA ALA A 137 53.62 26.31 3.42
C ALA A 137 54.48 27.17 4.34
N SER A 138 54.73 28.42 3.93
CA SER A 138 55.24 29.45 4.84
C SER A 138 54.15 29.85 5.84
N CYS A 139 54.54 30.30 7.04
CA CYS A 139 53.60 30.73 8.09
C CYS A 139 52.57 31.75 7.58
N ASP A 140 52.97 32.63 6.67
CA ASP A 140 52.12 33.70 6.13
C ASP A 140 51.48 33.36 4.77
N ASN A 141 51.67 32.14 4.25
CA ASN A 141 51.17 31.73 2.94
C ASN A 141 50.69 30.27 2.95
N VAL A 142 49.68 30.00 3.78
CA VAL A 142 48.98 28.71 3.83
C VAL A 142 47.97 28.63 2.67
N PRO A 143 48.07 27.63 1.77
CA PRO A 143 47.12 27.46 0.69
C PRO A 143 45.69 27.26 1.21
N ALA A 144 44.72 27.74 0.45
CA ALA A 144 43.31 27.47 0.73
C ALA A 144 43.05 25.95 0.70
N ALA A 145 42.22 25.49 1.63
CA ALA A 145 41.80 24.10 1.65
C ALA A 145 40.91 23.80 0.43
N VAL A 146 41.04 22.58 -0.10
CA VAL A 146 40.38 22.15 -1.33
C VAL A 146 39.20 21.26 -0.97
N ASN A 147 38.05 21.51 -1.59
CA ASN A 147 36.87 20.66 -1.45
C ASN A 147 37.12 19.31 -2.15
N LEU A 148 36.63 18.24 -1.54
CA LEU A 148 36.60 16.92 -2.16
C LEU A 148 35.17 16.54 -2.53
N THR A 149 35.03 15.68 -3.52
CA THR A 149 33.75 15.08 -3.88
C THR A 149 33.81 13.57 -3.75
N ALA A 150 32.71 12.98 -3.32
CA ALA A 150 32.50 11.55 -3.30
C ALA A 150 31.13 11.21 -3.87
N THR A 151 30.95 9.97 -4.29
CA THR A 151 29.66 9.44 -4.73
C THR A 151 29.30 8.20 -3.95
N ASP A 152 28.01 8.09 -3.64
CA ASP A 152 27.40 6.96 -2.96
C ASP A 152 26.12 6.54 -3.70
N ASP A 153 25.78 5.25 -3.62
CA ASP A 153 24.63 4.70 -4.34
C ASP A 153 23.29 5.19 -3.77
N CYS A 154 23.23 5.52 -2.46
CA CYS A 154 22.03 6.03 -1.80
C CYS A 154 22.02 7.54 -1.66
N SER A 155 23.17 8.09 -1.29
CA SER A 155 23.32 9.50 -0.95
C SER A 155 23.65 10.37 -2.17
N GLY A 156 23.97 9.74 -3.30
CA GLY A 156 24.33 10.45 -4.53
C GLY A 156 25.68 11.16 -4.41
N THR A 157 25.76 12.40 -4.92
CA THR A 157 27.00 13.18 -4.87
C THR A 157 27.14 13.89 -3.53
N LEU A 158 28.26 13.64 -2.85
CA LEU A 158 28.65 14.24 -1.58
C LEU A 158 29.74 15.28 -1.84
N THR A 159 29.60 16.46 -1.24
CA THR A 159 30.65 17.51 -1.23
C THR A 159 31.21 17.60 0.18
N ILE A 160 32.53 17.39 0.30
CA ILE A 160 33.27 17.48 1.54
C ILE A 160 33.98 18.82 1.57
N THR A 161 33.50 19.72 2.43
CA THR A 161 34.13 21.02 2.69
C THR A 161 35.00 20.92 3.96
N PRO A 162 36.26 21.37 3.91
CA PRO A 162 37.20 21.35 5.04
C PRO A 162 36.81 22.31 6.18
#